data_AF-A0A3D2TME2-F1
#
_entry.id   AF-A0A3D2TME2-F1
#
_cell.length_a   1.000
_cell.length_b   1.000
_cell.length_c   1.000
_cell.angle_alpha   90.00
_cell.angle_beta   90.00
_cell.angle_gamma   90.00
#
_symmetry.space_group_name_H-M   'P 1'
#
loop_
_entity.id
_entity.type
_entity.pdbx_description
1 polymer ?
#
loop_
_entity_poly.entity_id
_entity_poly.type
_entity_poly.pdbx_seq_one_letter_code
_entity_poly.pdbx_strand_id
1 'polypeptide(L)'
;MAETKEKKGFKAGLYAVIAGVLVAAILIGLTVFAFTTRYNAFKPEKIATEYIDTIVQSGDGYNAYKYSLVSKNQKYGNFIINTYMAPYVNDGDDVKQADFVGKGNAEENKKSNKLYSDMFQKYAELVDKYGLDDYNDVFTEYFAALKTERETVYGDKYMDTEFMFSVFESNVATYGDLLKGTEKKIADDNKTILTPETEGLYQKIFGKDYKLTVSVKDTKALSDAEVKTYAEEYKKRIAPLVDDAEKRADQFGLKDVDKKHQNKTNYINGFKNLDSSDKFDAVSVCTAEVKLENGTTVGEVQVYVVKIGNSWYVDDTNTDTSSLYKLGDGTNSVTPEAILQQKAVYDKAKADADAANAKNEK
;
A
#
# COMPACT_ATOMS: atom_id res chain seq x y z
N MET A 1 -47.83 32.05 -29.16
CA MET A 1 -46.88 32.62 -28.19
C MET A 1 -45.92 31.50 -27.81
N ALA A 2 -44.65 31.62 -28.15
CA ALA A 2 -43.63 30.63 -27.80
C ALA A 2 -42.91 31.12 -26.54
N GLU A 3 -42.90 30.29 -25.49
CA GLU A 3 -42.12 30.54 -24.27
C GLU A 3 -40.63 30.42 -24.60
N THR A 4 -39.92 31.54 -24.51
CA THR A 4 -38.45 31.58 -24.52
C THR A 4 -37.92 31.03 -23.20
N LYS A 5 -37.40 29.80 -23.20
CA LYS A 5 -36.55 29.28 -22.11
C LYS A 5 -35.24 30.06 -22.09
N GLU A 6 -34.96 30.75 -20.98
CA GLU A 6 -33.62 31.29 -20.69
C GLU A 6 -32.58 30.15 -20.71
N LYS A 7 -31.60 30.25 -21.60
CA LYS A 7 -30.37 29.44 -21.52
C LYS A 7 -29.53 29.97 -20.35
N LYS A 8 -29.37 29.18 -19.28
CA LYS A 8 -28.40 29.45 -18.21
C LYS A 8 -27.00 29.56 -18.84
N GLY A 9 -26.49 30.78 -18.96
CA GLY A 9 -25.13 31.03 -19.43
C GLY A 9 -24.10 30.39 -18.49
N PHE A 10 -23.22 29.57 -19.05
CA PHE A 10 -22.12 28.94 -18.33
C PHE A 10 -21.18 30.03 -17.77
N LYS A 11 -21.13 30.18 -16.43
CA LYS A 11 -20.32 31.21 -15.76
C LYS A 11 -18.85 30.77 -15.68
N ALA A 12 -18.18 30.69 -16.84
CA ALA A 12 -16.79 30.23 -16.97
C ALA A 12 -15.80 30.95 -16.03
N GLY A 13 -16.02 32.25 -15.76
CA GLY A 13 -15.17 33.03 -14.85
C GLY A 13 -15.26 32.61 -13.38
N LEU A 14 -16.41 32.10 -12.91
CA LEU A 14 -16.56 31.63 -11.53
C LEU A 14 -15.91 30.26 -11.34
N TYR A 15 -16.04 29.36 -12.33
CA TYR A 15 -15.39 28.04 -12.32
C TYR A 15 -13.87 28.14 -12.43
N ALA A 16 -13.33 29.08 -13.21
CA ALA A 16 -11.88 29.31 -13.29
C ALA A 16 -11.29 29.75 -11.95
N VAL A 17 -12.00 30.59 -11.19
CA VAL A 17 -11.59 31.02 -9.84
C VAL A 17 -11.68 29.86 -8.84
N ILE A 18 -12.77 29.07 -8.87
CA ILE A 18 -12.91 27.90 -7.98
C ILE A 18 -11.84 26.85 -8.28
N ALA A 19 -11.60 26.52 -9.55
CA ALA A 19 -10.54 25.59 -9.94
C ALA A 19 -9.15 26.11 -9.56
N GLY A 20 -8.88 27.41 -9.72
CA GLY A 20 -7.63 28.03 -9.30
C GLY A 20 -7.39 27.95 -7.78
N VAL A 21 -8.43 28.19 -6.98
CA VAL A 21 -8.36 28.07 -5.51
C VAL A 21 -8.19 26.60 -5.09
N LEU A 22 -8.87 25.67 -5.76
CA LEU A 22 -8.81 24.24 -5.44
C LEU A 22 -7.42 23.66 -5.79
N VAL A 23 -6.86 24.02 -6.94
CA VAL A 23 -5.48 23.67 -7.31
C VAL A 23 -4.47 24.29 -6.34
N ALA A 24 -4.65 25.56 -5.94
CA ALA A 24 -3.78 26.20 -4.95
C ALA A 24 -3.85 25.51 -3.58
N ALA A 25 -5.05 25.14 -3.12
CA ALA A 25 -5.23 24.41 -1.87
C ALA A 25 -4.57 23.02 -1.92
N ILE A 26 -4.72 22.29 -3.03
CA ILE A 26 -4.02 21.02 -3.26
C ILE A 26 -2.51 21.22 -3.23
N LEU A 27 -1.97 22.22 -3.94
CA LEU A 27 -0.53 22.50 -3.97
C LEU A 27 0.01 22.91 -2.59
N ILE A 28 -0.73 23.73 -1.83
CA ILE A 28 -0.37 24.07 -0.45
C ILE A 28 -0.37 22.82 0.41
N GLY A 29 -1.41 21.98 0.32
CA GLY A 29 -1.49 20.69 1.02
C GLY A 29 -0.32 19.77 0.69
N LEU A 30 0.01 19.61 -0.60
CA LEU A 30 1.17 18.83 -1.06
C LEU A 30 2.50 19.41 -0.55
N THR A 31 2.62 20.73 -0.50
CA THR A 31 3.84 21.40 0.00
C THR A 31 4.00 21.22 1.51
N VAL A 32 2.92 21.38 2.28
CA VAL A 32 2.92 21.14 3.73
C VAL A 32 3.19 19.67 4.04
N PHE A 33 2.60 18.76 3.28
CA PHE A 33 2.85 17.32 3.40
C PHE A 33 4.33 17.01 3.12
N ALA A 34 4.87 17.44 1.98
CA ALA A 34 6.27 17.23 1.62
C ALA A 34 7.24 17.83 2.64
N PHE A 35 6.93 19.01 3.20
CA PHE A 35 7.74 19.65 4.24
C PHE A 35 7.68 18.88 5.57
N THR A 36 6.49 18.44 5.98
CA THR A 36 6.29 17.64 7.19
C THR A 36 7.02 16.30 7.10
N THR A 37 6.87 15.56 5.99
CA THR A 37 7.59 14.30 5.77
C THR A 37 9.11 14.49 5.86
N ARG A 38 9.63 15.56 5.24
CA ARG A 38 11.07 15.85 5.28
C ARG A 38 11.56 16.22 6.67
N TYR A 39 10.76 16.94 7.45
CA TYR A 39 11.08 17.29 8.83
C TYR A 39 11.02 16.07 9.75
N ASN A 40 10.01 15.21 9.59
CA ASN A 40 9.85 13.97 10.35
C ASN A 40 11.04 13.04 10.15
N ALA A 41 11.58 12.98 8.93
CA ALA A 41 12.79 12.21 8.64
C ALA A 41 14.03 12.66 9.43
N PHE A 42 14.04 13.84 10.08
CA PHE A 42 15.20 14.27 10.88
C PHE A 42 15.18 13.77 12.33
N LYS A 43 14.11 13.09 12.76
CA LYS A 43 13.96 12.61 14.13
C LYS A 43 13.56 11.14 14.18
N PRO A 44 14.24 10.30 14.98
CA PRO A 44 13.97 8.86 15.05
C PRO A 44 12.53 8.58 15.52
N GLU A 45 12.05 9.30 16.52
CA GLU A 45 10.71 9.11 17.07
C GLU A 45 9.60 9.51 16.08
N LYS A 46 9.86 10.50 15.22
CA LYS A 46 8.88 10.95 14.22
C LYS A 46 8.76 9.96 13.07
N ILE A 47 9.89 9.45 12.54
CA ILE A 47 9.83 8.44 11.48
C ILE A 47 9.20 7.13 11.97
N ALA A 48 9.49 6.72 13.21
CA ALA A 48 8.86 5.56 13.82
C ALA A 48 7.33 5.77 14.00
N THR A 49 6.92 6.96 14.43
CA THR A 49 5.49 7.30 14.54
C THR A 49 4.80 7.22 13.18
N GLU A 50 5.35 7.84 12.13
CA GLU A 50 4.74 7.84 10.79
C GLU A 50 4.64 6.42 10.19
N TYR A 51 5.68 5.60 10.40
CA TYR A 51 5.68 4.20 9.95
C TYR A 51 4.53 3.41 10.59
N ILE A 52 4.42 3.48 11.92
CA ILE A 52 3.39 2.75 12.68
C ILE A 52 2.00 3.34 12.46
N ASP A 53 1.87 4.67 12.36
CA ASP A 53 0.60 5.35 12.09
C ASP A 53 0.04 4.96 10.73
N THR A 54 0.88 4.87 9.70
CA THR A 54 0.45 4.39 8.38
C THR A 54 -0.13 2.96 8.46
N ILE A 55 0.53 2.07 9.21
CA ILE A 55 0.03 0.69 9.41
C ILE A 55 -1.33 0.69 10.11
N VAL A 56 -1.47 1.36 11.26
CA VAL A 56 -2.68 1.23 12.09
C VAL A 56 -3.85 2.10 11.65
N GLN A 57 -3.60 3.29 11.08
CA GLN A 57 -4.65 4.20 10.61
C GLN A 57 -5.19 3.83 9.25
N SER A 58 -4.44 3.07 8.45
CA SER A 58 -4.86 2.69 7.10
C SER A 58 -4.91 1.19 6.84
N GLY A 59 -4.40 0.36 7.73
CA GLY A 59 -4.23 -1.07 7.45
C GLY A 59 -3.18 -1.32 6.37
N ASP A 60 -2.30 -0.33 6.12
CA ASP A 60 -1.48 -0.25 4.92
C ASP A 60 0.01 -0.31 5.29
N GLY A 61 0.52 -1.53 5.39
CA GLY A 61 1.96 -1.75 5.52
C GLY A 61 2.73 -1.45 4.23
N TYR A 62 2.08 -1.52 3.07
CA TYR A 62 2.69 -1.23 1.78
C TYR A 62 3.21 0.21 1.70
N ASN A 63 2.40 1.17 2.13
CA ASN A 63 2.76 2.58 2.11
C ASN A 63 3.70 2.97 3.27
N ALA A 64 3.75 2.18 4.35
CA ALA A 64 4.68 2.39 5.45
C ALA A 64 6.15 2.26 5.00
N TYR A 65 6.45 1.40 4.02
CA TYR A 65 7.79 1.23 3.45
C TYR A 65 8.40 2.49 2.83
N LYS A 66 7.59 3.52 2.53
CA LYS A 66 8.10 4.84 2.13
C LYS A 66 9.00 5.48 3.19
N TYR A 67 8.88 5.05 4.45
CA TYR A 67 9.67 5.51 5.58
C TYR A 67 10.84 4.57 5.92
N SER A 68 11.03 3.47 5.17
CA SER A 68 12.02 2.44 5.47
C SER A 68 13.29 2.53 4.61
N LEU A 69 14.31 1.73 4.96
CA LEU A 69 15.60 1.66 4.27
C LEU A 69 15.47 1.29 2.79
N VAL A 70 14.41 0.57 2.40
CA VAL A 70 14.12 0.22 1.00
C VAL A 70 14.10 1.46 0.09
N SER A 71 13.63 2.60 0.63
CA SER A 71 13.50 3.87 -0.11
C SER A 71 14.79 4.71 -0.17
N LYS A 72 15.88 4.28 0.49
CA LYS A 72 17.06 5.14 0.71
C LYS A 72 17.85 5.44 -0.56
N ASN A 73 18.10 4.42 -1.37
CA ASN A 73 18.97 4.50 -2.55
C ASN A 73 18.18 4.40 -3.86
N GLN A 74 16.85 4.30 -3.78
CA GLN A 74 15.96 4.13 -4.92
C GLN A 74 14.53 4.56 -4.58
N LYS A 75 13.73 4.90 -5.60
CA LYS A 75 12.29 5.12 -5.40
C LYS A 75 11.63 3.80 -5.04
N TYR A 76 10.82 3.79 -3.99
CA TYR A 76 10.12 2.58 -3.53
C TYR A 76 9.29 1.90 -4.63
N GLY A 77 8.50 2.65 -5.39
CA GLY A 77 7.75 2.06 -6.52
C GLY A 77 8.66 1.45 -7.60
N ASN A 78 9.80 2.07 -7.90
CA ASN A 78 10.77 1.51 -8.85
C ASN A 78 11.42 0.23 -8.31
N PHE A 79 11.66 0.15 -6.99
CA PHE A 79 12.13 -1.09 -6.37
C PHE A 79 11.15 -2.22 -6.66
N ILE A 80 9.86 -2.04 -6.32
CA ILE A 80 8.83 -3.06 -6.56
C ILE A 80 8.71 -3.45 -8.03
N ILE A 81 8.68 -2.45 -8.93
CA ILE A 81 8.63 -2.69 -10.38
C ILE A 81 9.82 -3.56 -10.81
N ASN A 82 11.04 -3.14 -10.46
CA ASN A 82 12.25 -3.76 -10.96
C ASN A 82 12.49 -5.14 -10.36
N THR A 83 12.14 -5.38 -9.10
CA THR A 83 12.50 -6.62 -8.38
C THR A 83 11.38 -7.65 -8.32
N TYR A 84 10.11 -7.23 -8.38
CA TYR A 84 8.98 -8.16 -8.18
C TYR A 84 7.99 -8.19 -9.34
N MET A 85 7.84 -7.11 -10.11
CA MET A 85 6.93 -7.10 -11.26
C MET A 85 7.62 -7.42 -12.59
N ALA A 86 8.85 -6.91 -12.80
CA ALA A 86 9.61 -7.10 -14.03
C ALA A 86 9.71 -8.57 -14.49
N PRO A 87 9.84 -9.59 -13.60
CA PRO A 87 9.77 -11.00 -14.00
C PRO A 87 8.48 -11.43 -14.71
N TYR A 88 7.39 -10.69 -14.50
CA TYR A 88 6.06 -11.04 -14.96
C TYR A 88 5.51 -10.09 -16.03
N VAL A 89 6.22 -8.99 -16.35
CA VAL A 89 5.84 -8.08 -17.43
C VAL A 89 5.87 -8.83 -18.77
N ASN A 90 4.77 -8.72 -19.50
CA ASN A 90 4.53 -9.33 -20.78
C ASN A 90 3.50 -8.48 -21.56
N ASP A 91 3.93 -7.32 -22.02
CA ASP A 91 3.11 -6.25 -22.63
C ASP A 91 3.62 -5.86 -24.04
N GLY A 92 4.41 -6.73 -24.67
CA GLY A 92 4.92 -6.52 -26.03
C GLY A 92 3.84 -6.53 -27.11
N ASP A 93 4.14 -5.95 -28.27
CA ASP A 93 3.21 -5.79 -29.41
C ASP A 93 2.59 -7.13 -29.90
N ASP A 94 3.26 -8.25 -29.67
CA ASP A 94 2.81 -9.59 -30.04
C ASP A 94 1.92 -10.27 -28.98
N VAL A 95 1.82 -9.68 -27.78
CA VAL A 95 1.01 -10.21 -26.68
C VAL A 95 -0.40 -9.65 -26.77
N LYS A 96 -1.36 -10.51 -27.11
CA LYS A 96 -2.77 -10.12 -27.14
C LYS A 96 -3.37 -10.13 -25.75
N GLN A 97 -3.89 -8.98 -25.35
CA GLN A 97 -4.83 -8.86 -24.26
C GLN A 97 -6.19 -9.45 -24.65
N ALA A 98 -6.93 -9.98 -23.69
CA ALA A 98 -8.26 -10.52 -23.93
C ALA A 98 -9.20 -9.46 -24.50
N ASP A 99 -9.98 -9.83 -25.53
CA ASP A 99 -10.80 -8.90 -26.31
C ASP A 99 -11.82 -8.11 -25.48
N PHE A 100 -12.18 -8.56 -24.28
CA PHE A 100 -13.14 -7.87 -23.43
C PHE A 100 -12.52 -6.68 -22.68
N VAL A 101 -11.18 -6.62 -22.52
CA VAL A 101 -10.52 -5.60 -21.69
C VAL A 101 -10.52 -4.23 -22.38
N GLY A 102 -10.69 -3.17 -21.60
CA GLY A 102 -10.74 -1.78 -22.07
C GLY A 102 -12.08 -1.38 -22.70
N LYS A 103 -13.11 -2.24 -22.62
CA LYS A 103 -14.43 -1.98 -23.20
C LYS A 103 -15.43 -1.41 -22.20
N GLY A 104 -15.14 -1.46 -20.90
CA GLY A 104 -16.02 -1.04 -19.82
C GLY A 104 -17.34 -1.81 -19.78
N ASN A 105 -17.35 -3.04 -20.31
CA ASN A 105 -18.57 -3.82 -20.49
C ASN A 105 -18.84 -4.76 -19.29
N ALA A 106 -20.02 -5.38 -19.27
CA ALA A 106 -20.42 -6.27 -18.18
C ALA A 106 -19.52 -7.52 -18.06
N GLU A 107 -18.94 -8.01 -19.15
CA GLU A 107 -18.03 -9.16 -19.11
C GLU A 107 -16.71 -8.77 -18.43
N GLU A 108 -16.13 -7.63 -18.82
CA GLU A 108 -14.94 -7.06 -18.20
C GLU A 108 -15.13 -6.85 -16.71
N ASN A 109 -16.20 -6.16 -16.32
CA ASN A 109 -16.49 -5.91 -14.90
C ASN A 109 -16.62 -7.22 -14.11
N LYS A 110 -17.30 -8.23 -14.68
CA LYS A 110 -17.44 -9.53 -14.03
C LYS A 110 -16.10 -10.25 -13.84
N LYS A 111 -15.25 -10.27 -14.86
CA LYS A 111 -13.94 -10.94 -14.81
C LYS A 111 -12.95 -10.18 -13.93
N SER A 112 -12.90 -8.85 -14.02
CA SER A 112 -12.10 -8.00 -13.13
C SER A 112 -12.52 -8.20 -11.67
N ASN A 113 -13.81 -8.14 -11.36
CA ASN A 113 -14.29 -8.34 -9.99
C ASN A 113 -13.91 -9.73 -9.44
N LYS A 114 -14.00 -10.78 -10.27
CA LYS A 114 -13.55 -12.12 -9.88
C LYS A 114 -12.05 -12.11 -9.55
N LEU A 115 -11.21 -11.67 -10.49
CA LEU A 115 -9.75 -11.67 -10.32
C LEU A 115 -9.31 -10.87 -9.10
N TYR A 116 -9.88 -9.67 -8.88
CA TYR A 116 -9.55 -8.85 -7.71
C TYR A 116 -10.00 -9.53 -6.41
N SER A 117 -11.16 -10.19 -6.41
CA SER A 117 -11.64 -10.91 -5.23
C SER A 117 -10.77 -12.12 -4.90
N ASP A 118 -10.36 -12.91 -5.89
CA ASP A 118 -9.52 -14.09 -5.65
C ASP A 118 -8.12 -13.69 -5.20
N MET A 119 -7.57 -12.64 -5.81
CA MET A 119 -6.29 -12.07 -5.38
C MET A 119 -6.38 -11.43 -3.99
N PHE A 120 -7.55 -10.95 -3.57
CA PHE A 120 -7.74 -10.42 -2.22
C PHE A 120 -7.60 -11.54 -1.18
N GLN A 121 -8.14 -12.73 -1.46
CA GLN A 121 -7.95 -13.87 -0.55
C GLN A 121 -6.46 -14.19 -0.39
N LYS A 122 -5.71 -14.27 -1.50
CA LYS A 122 -4.26 -14.48 -1.45
C LYS A 122 -3.54 -13.36 -0.69
N TYR A 123 -3.95 -12.11 -0.87
CA TYR A 123 -3.40 -10.98 -0.12
C TYR A 123 -3.62 -11.14 1.39
N ALA A 124 -4.84 -11.46 1.84
CA ALA A 124 -5.14 -11.65 3.25
C ALA A 124 -4.35 -12.82 3.87
N GLU A 125 -4.18 -13.93 3.14
CA GLU A 125 -3.34 -15.05 3.55
C GLU A 125 -1.86 -14.64 3.73
N LEU A 126 -1.33 -13.81 2.82
CA LEU A 126 0.03 -13.30 2.91
C LEU A 126 0.20 -12.34 4.09
N VAL A 127 -0.76 -11.45 4.33
CA VAL A 127 -0.75 -10.55 5.50
C VAL A 127 -0.81 -11.34 6.81
N ASP A 128 -1.57 -12.43 6.89
CA ASP A 128 -1.58 -13.25 8.10
C ASP A 128 -0.27 -14.00 8.31
N LYS A 129 0.29 -14.56 7.23
CA LYS A 129 1.49 -15.40 7.26
C LYS A 129 2.76 -14.60 7.56
N TYR A 130 2.91 -13.44 6.92
CA TYR A 130 4.14 -12.65 6.90
C TYR A 130 4.00 -11.30 7.59
N GLY A 131 2.79 -10.89 7.96
CA GLY A 131 2.51 -9.48 8.12
C GLY A 131 2.70 -8.75 6.79
N LEU A 132 3.11 -7.49 6.90
CA LEU A 132 3.70 -6.76 5.78
C LEU A 132 5.08 -6.26 6.19
N ASP A 133 5.85 -7.04 6.96
CA ASP A 133 7.26 -6.73 7.28
C ASP A 133 8.23 -7.49 6.37
N ASP A 134 7.86 -8.71 5.94
CA ASP A 134 8.60 -9.45 4.92
C ASP A 134 8.05 -9.12 3.52
N TYR A 135 8.40 -7.94 3.02
CA TYR A 135 7.99 -7.54 1.67
C TYR A 135 8.46 -8.52 0.60
N ASN A 136 9.61 -9.17 0.77
CA ASN A 136 10.18 -10.01 -0.28
C ASN A 136 9.26 -11.20 -0.55
N ASP A 137 8.85 -11.90 0.51
CA ASP A 137 7.98 -13.05 0.37
C ASP A 137 6.56 -12.65 -0.04
N VAL A 138 6.02 -11.57 0.54
CA VAL A 138 4.69 -11.04 0.16
C VAL A 138 4.63 -10.71 -1.33
N PHE A 139 5.56 -9.90 -1.86
CA PHE A 139 5.53 -9.52 -3.27
C PHE A 139 5.85 -10.68 -4.20
N THR A 140 6.82 -11.53 -3.84
CA THR A 140 7.19 -12.69 -4.66
C THR A 140 6.01 -13.64 -4.83
N GLU A 141 5.33 -14.00 -3.73
CA GLU A 141 4.17 -14.89 -3.78
C GLU A 141 2.96 -14.23 -4.44
N TYR A 142 2.71 -12.94 -4.16
CA TYR A 142 1.55 -12.23 -4.69
C TYR A 142 1.58 -12.10 -6.22
N PHE A 143 2.69 -11.60 -6.81
CA PHE A 143 2.75 -11.40 -8.26
C PHE A 143 2.84 -12.72 -9.04
N ALA A 144 3.45 -13.76 -8.45
CA ALA A 144 3.40 -15.11 -9.01
C ALA A 144 1.96 -15.64 -9.09
N ALA A 145 1.17 -15.45 -8.02
CA ALA A 145 -0.24 -15.82 -7.99
C ALA A 145 -1.05 -14.98 -8.99
N LEU A 146 -0.82 -13.67 -9.06
CA LEU A 146 -1.52 -12.77 -9.97
C LEU A 146 -1.36 -13.17 -11.44
N LYS A 147 -0.14 -13.52 -11.86
CA LYS A 147 0.10 -14.04 -13.21
C LYS A 147 -0.79 -15.25 -13.50
N THR A 148 -0.86 -16.19 -12.56
CA THR A 148 -1.63 -17.43 -12.72
C THR A 148 -3.13 -17.17 -12.74
N GLU A 149 -3.61 -16.29 -11.87
CA GLU A 149 -5.03 -15.94 -11.80
C GLU A 149 -5.47 -15.19 -13.06
N ARG A 150 -4.62 -14.32 -13.61
CA ARG A 150 -4.92 -13.65 -14.89
C ARG A 150 -5.07 -14.65 -16.03
N GLU A 151 -4.13 -15.56 -16.19
CA GLU A 151 -4.23 -16.62 -17.21
C GLU A 151 -5.52 -17.43 -17.04
N THR A 152 -5.94 -17.68 -15.80
CA THR A 152 -7.15 -18.44 -15.47
C THR A 152 -8.45 -17.67 -15.76
N VAL A 153 -8.54 -16.39 -15.36
CA VAL A 153 -9.78 -15.61 -15.41
C VAL A 153 -9.94 -14.88 -16.74
N TYR A 154 -8.84 -14.32 -17.27
CA TYR A 154 -8.87 -13.51 -18.49
C TYR A 154 -8.61 -14.38 -19.72
N GLY A 155 -7.89 -15.50 -19.56
CA GLY A 155 -7.50 -16.36 -20.67
C GLY A 155 -6.38 -15.77 -21.53
N ASP A 156 -5.68 -14.76 -21.02
CA ASP A 156 -4.54 -14.13 -21.69
C ASP A 156 -3.29 -14.17 -20.79
N LYS A 157 -2.13 -13.88 -21.39
CA LYS A 157 -0.84 -13.78 -20.69
C LYS A 157 -0.34 -12.35 -20.57
N TYR A 158 -1.16 -11.37 -20.94
CA TYR A 158 -0.75 -9.97 -20.95
C TYR A 158 -0.51 -9.52 -19.52
N MET A 159 0.57 -8.82 -19.23
CA MET A 159 0.84 -8.29 -17.89
C MET A 159 1.67 -7.01 -18.01
N ASP A 160 1.17 -5.90 -17.50
CA ASP A 160 1.95 -4.67 -17.36
C ASP A 160 2.00 -4.23 -15.89
N THR A 161 2.85 -3.26 -15.59
CA THR A 161 3.02 -2.76 -14.21
C THR A 161 1.79 -2.02 -13.70
N GLU A 162 1.02 -1.37 -14.57
CA GLU A 162 -0.16 -0.60 -14.17
C GLU A 162 -1.28 -1.52 -13.70
N PHE A 163 -1.54 -2.60 -14.43
CA PHE A 163 -2.44 -3.68 -14.04
C PHE A 163 -1.97 -4.32 -12.73
N MET A 164 -0.68 -4.70 -12.63
CA MET A 164 -0.16 -5.34 -11.41
C MET A 164 -0.32 -4.45 -10.18
N PHE A 165 0.01 -3.16 -10.27
CA PHE A 165 -0.25 -2.23 -9.17
C PHE A 165 -1.73 -2.03 -8.91
N SER A 166 -2.56 -1.89 -9.95
CA SER A 166 -4.00 -1.69 -9.79
C SER A 166 -4.65 -2.79 -8.95
N VAL A 167 -4.32 -4.06 -9.22
CA VAL A 167 -4.86 -5.19 -8.45
C VAL A 167 -4.30 -5.19 -7.04
N PHE A 168 -2.98 -5.01 -6.88
CA PHE A 168 -2.34 -5.01 -5.56
C PHE A 168 -2.84 -3.88 -4.66
N GLU A 169 -2.80 -2.64 -5.14
CA GLU A 169 -3.24 -1.45 -4.40
C GLU A 169 -4.74 -1.51 -4.10
N SER A 170 -5.56 -2.08 -4.98
CA SER A 170 -6.97 -2.34 -4.67
C SER A 170 -7.14 -3.32 -3.51
N ASN A 171 -6.29 -4.34 -3.40
CA ASN A 171 -6.37 -5.31 -2.31
C ASN A 171 -5.88 -4.72 -0.98
N VAL A 172 -4.81 -3.91 -1.02
CA VAL A 172 -4.33 -3.13 0.12
C VAL A 172 -5.44 -2.19 0.62
N ALA A 173 -6.04 -1.41 -0.28
CA ALA A 173 -7.12 -0.48 0.06
C ALA A 173 -8.35 -1.21 0.62
N THR A 174 -8.74 -2.33 -0.01
CA THR A 174 -9.85 -3.16 0.48
C THR A 174 -9.56 -3.67 1.88
N TYR A 175 -8.35 -4.17 2.15
CA TYR A 175 -7.99 -4.65 3.49
C TYR A 175 -8.12 -3.53 4.54
N GLY A 176 -7.65 -2.32 4.23
CA GLY A 176 -7.84 -1.14 5.07
C GLY A 176 -9.30 -0.78 5.31
N ASP A 177 -10.15 -0.87 4.27
CA ASP A 177 -11.60 -0.65 4.38
C ASP A 177 -12.26 -1.70 5.28
N LEU A 178 -11.86 -2.97 5.21
CA LEU A 178 -12.42 -4.02 6.09
C LEU A 178 -12.06 -3.78 7.56
N LEU A 179 -10.86 -3.28 7.83
CA LEU A 179 -10.45 -2.94 9.19
C LEU A 179 -11.27 -1.75 9.73
N LYS A 180 -11.42 -0.70 8.94
CA LYS A 180 -11.90 0.60 9.46
C LYS A 180 -13.37 0.88 9.21
N GLY A 181 -13.95 0.20 8.23
CA GLY A 181 -15.24 0.55 7.65
C GLY A 181 -15.07 1.59 6.56
N THR A 182 -16.18 1.85 5.88
CA THR A 182 -16.24 2.84 4.80
C THR A 182 -17.32 3.86 5.08
N GLU A 183 -17.08 5.09 4.66
CA GLU A 183 -18.11 6.14 4.64
C GLU A 183 -18.83 6.13 3.29
N LYS A 184 -20.12 6.48 3.30
CA LYS A 184 -20.89 6.61 2.07
C LYS A 184 -20.37 7.77 1.24
N LYS A 185 -19.88 7.47 0.03
CA LYS A 185 -19.52 8.49 -0.97
C LYS A 185 -20.52 8.47 -2.11
N ILE A 186 -21.02 9.64 -2.50
CA ILE A 186 -21.95 9.82 -3.61
C ILE A 186 -21.27 10.70 -4.65
N ALA A 187 -21.48 10.40 -5.93
CA ALA A 187 -20.98 11.21 -7.04
C ALA A 187 -21.67 12.58 -7.10
N ASP A 188 -21.14 13.48 -7.94
CA ASP A 188 -21.65 14.84 -8.13
C ASP A 188 -23.12 14.90 -8.61
N ASP A 189 -23.62 13.79 -9.17
CA ASP A 189 -25.03 13.65 -9.56
C ASP A 189 -25.99 13.46 -8.37
N ASN A 190 -25.45 13.37 -7.15
CA ASN A 190 -26.16 13.12 -5.88
C ASN A 190 -27.01 11.82 -5.88
N LYS A 191 -26.74 10.89 -6.79
CA LYS A 191 -27.49 9.64 -6.96
C LYS A 191 -26.59 8.42 -6.95
N THR A 192 -25.47 8.49 -7.65
CA THR A 192 -24.57 7.37 -7.84
C THR A 192 -23.75 7.15 -6.58
N ILE A 193 -23.94 6.00 -5.94
CA ILE A 193 -23.16 5.58 -4.77
C ILE A 193 -21.80 5.10 -5.28
N LEU A 194 -20.74 5.84 -4.95
CA LEU A 194 -19.35 5.50 -5.29
C LEU A 194 -18.73 4.53 -4.28
N THR A 195 -19.11 4.66 -3.01
CA THR A 195 -18.68 3.78 -1.93
C THR A 195 -19.84 3.61 -0.96
N PRO A 196 -20.27 2.38 -0.64
CA PRO A 196 -21.28 2.16 0.38
C PRO A 196 -20.71 2.44 1.79
N GLU A 197 -21.58 2.77 2.74
CA GLU A 197 -21.19 2.79 4.14
C GLU A 197 -21.11 1.36 4.68
N THR A 198 -20.04 1.03 5.40
CA THR A 198 -19.86 -0.28 6.04
C THR A 198 -19.24 -0.11 7.42
N GLU A 199 -19.61 -1.00 8.34
CA GLU A 199 -18.97 -1.09 9.65
C GLU A 199 -17.74 -2.00 9.59
N GLY A 200 -16.57 -1.50 9.96
CA GLY A 200 -15.29 -2.24 9.97
C GLY A 200 -15.03 -3.06 11.22
N LEU A 201 -13.99 -3.88 11.20
CA LEU A 201 -13.57 -4.71 12.34
C LEU A 201 -13.16 -3.88 13.57
N TYR A 202 -12.40 -2.81 13.38
CA TYR A 202 -12.00 -1.92 14.47
C TYR A 202 -13.21 -1.21 15.09
N GLN A 203 -14.24 -0.87 14.32
CA GLN A 203 -15.48 -0.31 14.86
C GLN A 203 -16.23 -1.35 15.73
N LYS A 204 -16.20 -2.62 15.33
CA LYS A 204 -16.80 -3.71 16.11
C LYS A 204 -16.06 -4.01 17.40
N ILE A 205 -14.73 -3.92 17.38
CA ILE A 205 -13.87 -4.21 18.53
C ILE A 205 -13.83 -3.01 19.50
N PHE A 206 -13.58 -1.80 18.99
CA PHE A 206 -13.31 -0.62 19.81
C PHE A 206 -14.49 0.35 19.94
N GLY A 207 -15.57 0.11 19.20
CA GLY A 207 -16.74 0.99 19.12
C GLY A 207 -16.73 1.87 17.86
N LYS A 208 -17.91 2.35 17.46
CA LYS A 208 -18.10 3.06 16.17
C LYS A 208 -17.27 4.32 16.00
N ASP A 209 -17.07 5.05 17.10
CA ASP A 209 -16.33 6.32 17.15
C ASP A 209 -14.88 6.13 17.63
N TYR A 210 -14.32 4.92 17.47
CA TYR A 210 -12.94 4.65 17.87
C TYR A 210 -11.96 5.57 17.14
N LYS A 211 -10.85 5.86 17.82
CA LYS A 211 -9.72 6.53 17.21
C LYS A 211 -8.43 6.00 17.80
N LEU A 212 -7.55 5.57 16.91
CA LEU A 212 -6.21 5.14 17.26
C LEU A 212 -5.27 6.34 17.20
N THR A 213 -4.31 6.36 18.11
CA THR A 213 -3.23 7.35 18.13
C THR A 213 -1.93 6.61 18.35
N VAL A 214 -0.89 7.05 17.66
CA VAL A 214 0.45 6.49 17.78
C VAL A 214 1.36 7.50 18.47
N SER A 215 2.13 7.04 19.46
CA SER A 215 3.18 7.82 20.08
C SER A 215 4.39 6.98 20.40
N VAL A 216 5.57 7.59 20.44
CA VAL A 216 6.80 6.95 20.90
C VAL A 216 7.02 7.32 22.36
N LYS A 217 6.99 6.33 23.26
CA LYS A 217 7.15 6.54 24.71
C LYS A 217 8.61 6.51 25.17
N ASP A 218 9.47 5.84 24.41
CA ASP A 218 10.89 5.72 24.71
C ASP A 218 11.71 5.68 23.42
N THR A 219 12.92 6.24 23.45
CA THR A 219 13.88 6.18 22.34
C THR A 219 15.27 5.98 22.91
N LYS A 220 15.82 4.79 22.66
CA LYS A 220 17.17 4.42 23.07
C LYS A 220 18.12 4.53 21.87
N ALA A 221 19.05 5.48 21.93
CA ALA A 221 20.16 5.53 20.99
C ALA A 221 21.17 4.41 21.30
N LEU A 222 21.66 3.74 20.27
CA LEU A 222 22.75 2.77 20.37
C LEU A 222 24.10 3.48 20.44
N SER A 223 25.06 2.90 21.17
CA SER A 223 26.45 3.35 21.17
C SER A 223 27.16 3.07 19.84
N ASP A 224 28.27 3.74 19.55
CA ASP A 224 29.02 3.54 18.30
C ASP A 224 29.44 2.07 18.07
N ALA A 225 29.73 1.32 19.14
CA ALA A 225 30.06 -0.10 19.05
C ALA A 225 28.84 -0.97 18.71
N GLU A 226 27.68 -0.64 19.30
CA GLU A 226 26.41 -1.29 18.98
C GLU A 226 25.97 -0.95 17.54
N VAL A 227 26.17 0.29 17.06
CA VAL A 227 25.87 0.69 15.68
C VAL A 227 26.66 -0.13 14.67
N LYS A 228 27.96 -0.34 14.89
CA LYS A 228 28.80 -1.19 14.02
C LYS A 228 28.29 -2.63 13.97
N THR A 229 27.99 -3.19 15.14
CA THR A 229 27.45 -4.55 15.26
C THR A 229 26.10 -4.65 14.53
N TYR A 230 25.24 -3.66 14.72
CA TYR A 230 23.93 -3.59 14.07
C TYR A 230 24.03 -3.51 12.55
N ALA A 231 24.97 -2.73 12.01
CA ALA A 231 25.21 -2.65 10.56
C ALA A 231 25.65 -4.00 9.97
N GLU A 232 26.50 -4.76 10.67
CA GLU A 232 26.89 -6.11 10.27
C GLU A 232 25.72 -7.10 10.28
N GLU A 233 24.84 -7.01 11.28
CA GLU A 233 23.63 -7.83 11.36
C GLU A 233 22.62 -7.49 10.28
N TYR A 234 22.39 -6.19 10.03
CA TYR A 234 21.56 -5.73 8.91
C TYR A 234 22.06 -6.29 7.59
N LYS A 235 23.38 -6.17 7.33
CA LYS A 235 24.00 -6.72 6.12
C LYS A 235 23.74 -8.23 5.98
N LYS A 236 23.81 -9.00 7.08
CA LYS A 236 23.49 -10.43 7.07
C LYS A 236 22.02 -10.70 6.76
N ARG A 237 21.10 -9.89 7.27
CA ARG A 237 19.64 -10.03 6.99
C ARG A 237 19.32 -9.83 5.51
N ILE A 238 19.97 -8.86 4.85
CA ILE A 238 19.71 -8.57 3.44
C ILE A 238 20.57 -9.38 2.44
N ALA A 239 21.68 -9.96 2.89
CA ALA A 239 22.60 -10.70 2.02
C ALA A 239 21.91 -11.78 1.16
N PRO A 240 20.97 -12.60 1.68
CA PRO A 240 20.24 -13.56 0.85
C PRO A 240 19.49 -12.92 -0.33
N LEU A 241 19.01 -11.68 -0.18
CA LEU A 241 18.33 -10.97 -1.25
C LEU A 241 19.32 -10.41 -2.28
N VAL A 242 20.45 -9.88 -1.81
CA VAL A 242 21.47 -9.24 -2.63
C VAL A 242 22.28 -10.27 -3.42
N ASP A 243 22.79 -11.30 -2.74
CA ASP A 243 23.75 -12.26 -3.28
C ASP A 243 23.10 -13.17 -4.34
N ASP A 244 21.83 -13.55 -4.13
CA ASP A 244 21.08 -14.40 -5.06
C ASP A 244 20.38 -13.60 -6.18
N ALA A 245 20.47 -12.27 -6.21
CA ALA A 245 19.73 -11.44 -7.17
C ALA A 245 20.04 -11.80 -8.63
N GLU A 246 21.31 -12.04 -8.98
CA GLU A 246 21.69 -12.40 -10.35
C GLU A 246 21.16 -13.79 -10.73
N LYS A 247 21.30 -14.77 -9.83
CA LYS A 247 20.77 -16.11 -10.00
C LYS A 247 19.26 -16.11 -10.19
N ARG A 248 18.52 -15.32 -9.40
CA ARG A 248 17.07 -15.17 -9.54
C ARG A 248 16.70 -14.51 -10.87
N ALA A 249 17.41 -13.46 -11.27
CA ALA A 249 17.18 -12.82 -12.57
C ALA A 249 17.37 -13.81 -13.74
N ASP A 250 18.40 -14.67 -13.67
CA ASP A 250 18.64 -15.72 -14.67
C ASP A 250 17.56 -16.81 -14.67
N GLN A 251 17.05 -17.20 -13.49
CA GLN A 251 15.92 -18.13 -13.38
C GLN A 251 14.64 -17.59 -14.03
N PHE A 252 14.40 -16.28 -13.92
CA PHE A 252 13.32 -15.60 -14.62
C PHE A 252 13.61 -15.34 -16.11
N GLY A 253 14.83 -15.62 -16.58
CA GLY A 253 15.24 -15.38 -17.96
C GLY A 253 15.31 -13.90 -18.33
N LEU A 254 15.48 -13.01 -17.36
CA LEU A 254 15.56 -11.56 -17.58
C LEU A 254 16.79 -11.21 -18.44
N LYS A 255 16.60 -10.26 -19.35
CA LYS A 255 17.66 -9.76 -20.23
C LYS A 255 17.58 -8.25 -20.38
N ASP A 256 18.72 -7.63 -20.61
CA ASP A 256 18.78 -6.24 -21.07
C ASP A 256 18.63 -6.24 -22.59
N VAL A 257 17.66 -5.47 -23.09
CA VAL A 257 17.34 -5.42 -24.52
C VAL A 257 18.09 -4.26 -25.18
N ASP A 258 18.12 -3.10 -24.53
CA ASP A 258 18.86 -1.93 -24.96
C ASP A 258 19.20 -1.01 -23.76
N LYS A 259 19.73 0.19 -24.02
CA LYS A 259 20.12 1.15 -22.98
C LYS A 259 18.95 1.71 -22.16
N LYS A 260 17.73 1.65 -22.68
CA LYS A 260 16.50 2.09 -22.01
C LYS A 260 15.76 0.94 -21.33
N HIS A 261 15.91 -0.28 -21.86
CA HIS A 261 15.25 -1.50 -21.38
C HIS A 261 16.26 -2.44 -20.72
N GLN A 262 16.75 -2.03 -19.54
CA GLN A 262 17.77 -2.73 -18.76
C GLN A 262 17.16 -3.63 -17.68
N ASN A 263 16.26 -4.55 -18.05
CA ASN A 263 15.44 -5.30 -17.09
C ASN A 263 16.27 -6.17 -16.13
N LYS A 264 17.29 -6.88 -16.61
CA LYS A 264 18.16 -7.72 -15.75
C LYS A 264 19.00 -6.83 -14.83
N THR A 265 19.61 -5.78 -15.39
CA THR A 265 20.43 -4.86 -14.61
C THR A 265 19.61 -4.12 -13.55
N ASN A 266 18.41 -3.66 -13.88
CA ASN A 266 17.52 -2.97 -12.94
C ASN A 266 17.05 -3.89 -11.82
N TYR A 267 16.73 -5.15 -12.11
CA TYR A 267 16.39 -6.16 -11.11
C TYR A 267 17.54 -6.36 -10.10
N ILE A 268 18.75 -6.61 -10.60
CA ILE A 268 19.94 -6.83 -9.76
C ILE A 268 20.25 -5.59 -8.92
N ASN A 269 20.21 -4.40 -9.54
CA ASN A 269 20.45 -3.14 -8.85
C ASN A 269 19.38 -2.85 -7.79
N GLY A 270 18.13 -3.24 -8.03
CA GLY A 270 17.04 -3.11 -7.06
C GLY A 270 17.38 -3.76 -5.72
N PHE A 271 17.89 -4.99 -5.73
CA PHE A 271 18.34 -5.66 -4.52
C PHE A 271 19.66 -5.11 -3.99
N LYS A 272 20.67 -4.87 -4.84
CA LYS A 272 21.96 -4.30 -4.40
C LYS A 272 21.81 -2.96 -3.68
N ASN A 273 20.86 -2.13 -4.11
CA ASN A 273 20.58 -0.83 -3.52
C ASN A 273 20.00 -0.90 -2.09
N LEU A 274 19.56 -2.08 -1.64
CA LEU A 274 19.16 -2.29 -0.25
C LEU A 274 20.36 -2.18 0.69
N ASP A 275 21.55 -2.63 0.28
CA ASP A 275 22.73 -2.54 1.15
C ASP A 275 23.16 -1.07 1.32
N SER A 276 22.94 -0.60 2.54
CA SER A 276 23.33 0.72 3.03
C SER A 276 24.07 0.64 4.35
N SER A 277 24.48 -0.58 4.76
CA SER A 277 25.13 -0.87 6.04
C SER A 277 26.39 -0.03 6.27
N ASP A 278 27.11 0.28 5.20
CA ASP A 278 28.33 1.09 5.21
C ASP A 278 28.09 2.58 5.49
N LYS A 279 26.84 3.03 5.47
CA LYS A 279 26.43 4.44 5.61
C LYS A 279 25.70 4.74 6.92
N PHE A 280 25.67 3.81 7.86
CA PHE A 280 24.93 3.98 9.12
C PHE A 280 25.70 4.95 10.03
N ASP A 281 25.13 6.13 10.26
CA ASP A 281 25.70 7.15 11.15
C ASP A 281 25.26 6.99 12.60
N ALA A 282 24.04 6.49 12.82
CA ALA A 282 23.48 6.21 14.14
C ALA A 282 22.32 5.22 14.03
N VAL A 283 22.00 4.55 15.14
CA VAL A 283 20.83 3.67 15.24
C VAL A 283 20.11 3.98 16.55
N SER A 284 18.78 4.00 16.51
CA SER A 284 17.93 4.13 17.69
C SER A 284 16.85 3.06 17.68
N VAL A 285 16.43 2.65 18.87
CA VAL A 285 15.27 1.78 19.08
C VAL A 285 14.17 2.63 19.71
N CYS A 286 13.07 2.80 18.99
CA CYS A 286 11.90 3.54 19.45
C CYS A 286 10.84 2.56 19.93
N THR A 287 10.32 2.74 21.14
CA THR A 287 9.14 1.98 21.58
C THR A 287 7.89 2.78 21.24
N ALA A 288 7.20 2.35 20.18
CA ALA A 288 5.94 2.95 19.73
C ALA A 288 4.76 2.25 20.41
N GLU A 289 3.79 3.02 20.89
CA GLU A 289 2.55 2.56 21.47
C GLU A 289 1.37 3.05 20.64
N VAL A 290 0.36 2.19 20.51
CA VAL A 290 -0.91 2.48 19.85
C VAL A 290 -1.99 2.53 20.91
N LYS A 291 -2.66 3.67 21.01
CA LYS A 291 -3.66 3.95 22.05
C LYS A 291 -4.99 4.39 21.46
N LEU A 292 -6.06 3.97 22.13
CA LEU A 292 -7.38 4.58 21.98
C LEU A 292 -7.42 5.96 22.66
N GLU A 293 -8.37 6.82 22.27
CA GLU A 293 -8.53 8.16 22.87
C GLU A 293 -8.75 8.12 24.40
N ASN A 294 -9.30 7.04 24.94
CA ASN A 294 -9.49 6.86 26.38
C ASN A 294 -8.19 6.48 27.13
N GLY A 295 -7.05 6.38 26.42
CA GLY A 295 -5.74 6.05 26.97
C GLY A 295 -5.42 4.55 27.02
N THR A 296 -6.37 3.66 26.66
CA THR A 296 -6.13 2.21 26.60
C THR A 296 -5.11 1.89 25.51
N THR A 297 -4.04 1.17 25.89
CA THR A 297 -3.03 0.68 24.95
C THR A 297 -3.53 -0.60 24.29
N VAL A 298 -3.51 -0.63 22.96
CA VAL A 298 -3.99 -1.77 22.15
C VAL A 298 -2.88 -2.40 21.32
N GLY A 299 -1.71 -1.76 21.23
CA GLY A 299 -0.53 -2.31 20.56
C GLY A 299 0.76 -1.61 21.02
N GLU A 300 1.87 -2.33 20.96
CA GLU A 300 3.20 -1.82 21.29
C GLU A 300 4.25 -2.55 20.43
N VAL A 301 5.15 -1.79 19.80
CA VAL A 301 6.17 -2.30 18.89
C VAL A 301 7.50 -1.60 19.13
N GLN A 302 8.59 -2.36 19.07
CA GLN A 302 9.94 -1.80 18.96
C GLN A 302 10.26 -1.53 17.49
N VAL A 303 10.48 -0.26 17.17
CA VAL A 303 10.83 0.19 15.83
C VAL A 303 12.31 0.54 15.79
N TYR A 304 13.04 -0.16 14.94
CA TYR A 304 14.46 0.11 14.74
C TYR A 304 14.61 1.15 13.65
N VAL A 305 15.32 2.23 13.95
CA VAL A 305 15.54 3.33 13.01
C VAL A 305 17.01 3.62 12.86
N VAL A 306 17.42 3.83 11.61
CA VAL A 306 18.81 4.04 11.21
C VAL A 306 18.96 5.42 10.60
N LYS A 307 19.99 6.14 11.03
CA LYS A 307 20.36 7.43 10.47
C LYS A 307 21.37 7.25 9.35
N ILE A 308 21.09 7.85 8.20
CA ILE A 308 22.00 7.97 7.06
C ILE A 308 22.01 9.44 6.59
N GLY A 309 23.16 10.07 6.69
CA GLY A 309 23.32 11.51 6.56
C GLY A 309 22.50 12.24 7.61
N ASN A 310 21.54 13.05 7.17
CA ASN A 310 20.68 13.82 8.06
C ASN A 310 19.33 13.15 8.34
N SER A 311 19.02 12.04 7.69
CA SER A 311 17.69 11.44 7.71
C SER A 311 17.68 10.07 8.39
N TRP A 312 16.58 9.77 9.06
CA TRP A 312 16.26 8.49 9.69
C TRP A 312 15.32 7.69 8.81
N TYR A 313 15.50 6.38 8.86
CA TYR A 313 14.73 5.38 8.11
C TYR A 313 14.44 4.21 9.02
N VAL A 314 13.26 3.61 8.89
CA VAL A 314 12.96 2.35 9.59
C VAL A 314 13.76 1.21 8.96
N ASP A 315 14.39 0.38 9.79
CA ASP A 315 14.85 -0.95 9.37
C ASP A 315 13.68 -1.93 9.52
N ASP A 316 12.94 -2.09 8.43
CA ASP A 316 11.81 -3.01 8.35
C ASP A 316 12.25 -4.48 8.47
N THR A 317 13.50 -4.81 8.15
CA THR A 317 14.03 -6.18 8.28
C THR A 317 14.21 -6.64 9.74
N ASN A 318 14.12 -5.70 10.69
CA ASN A 318 14.30 -5.96 12.12
C ASN A 318 13.13 -5.45 12.97
N THR A 319 12.11 -4.86 12.34
CA THR A 319 10.92 -4.31 13.01
C THR A 319 9.74 -5.25 12.77
N ASP A 320 9.23 -5.86 13.83
CA ASP A 320 8.06 -6.76 13.75
C ASP A 320 6.77 -5.98 14.07
N THR A 321 5.95 -5.77 13.05
CA THR A 321 4.63 -5.11 13.12
C THR A 321 3.47 -6.09 13.01
N SER A 322 3.73 -7.41 13.00
CA SER A 322 2.70 -8.45 12.85
C SER A 322 1.54 -8.30 13.86
N SER A 323 1.85 -7.87 15.09
CA SER A 323 0.87 -7.62 16.14
C SER A 323 -0.11 -6.48 15.82
N LEU A 324 0.29 -5.50 15.00
CA LEU A 324 -0.53 -4.36 14.62
C LEU A 324 -1.60 -4.69 13.58
N TYR A 325 -1.45 -5.79 12.86
CA TYR A 325 -2.51 -6.30 11.97
C TYR A 325 -3.56 -7.12 12.74
N LYS A 326 -3.30 -7.41 14.02
CA LYS A 326 -4.10 -8.26 14.91
C LYS A 326 -4.59 -7.50 16.15
N LEU A 327 -4.75 -6.18 16.05
CA LEU A 327 -5.19 -5.33 17.17
C LEU A 327 -6.50 -5.81 17.78
N GLY A 328 -6.62 -5.62 19.10
CA GLY A 328 -7.74 -6.11 19.89
C GLY A 328 -7.96 -5.35 21.20
N ASP A 329 -9.09 -5.60 21.85
CA ASP A 329 -9.48 -5.02 23.15
C ASP A 329 -9.08 -5.91 24.35
N GLY A 330 -8.29 -6.97 24.09
CA GLY A 330 -7.90 -8.00 25.05
C GLY A 330 -8.87 -9.20 25.12
N THR A 331 -10.07 -9.07 24.55
CA THR A 331 -11.08 -10.14 24.46
C THR A 331 -11.34 -10.56 23.01
N ASN A 332 -11.38 -9.58 22.12
CA ASN A 332 -11.55 -9.71 20.68
C ASN A 332 -10.31 -9.15 19.97
N SER A 333 -9.93 -9.76 18.86
CA SER A 333 -8.84 -9.29 17.99
C SER A 333 -9.19 -9.54 16.53
N VAL A 334 -8.50 -8.83 15.63
CA VAL A 334 -8.60 -9.12 14.21
C VAL A 334 -7.98 -10.49 13.92
N THR A 335 -8.77 -11.40 13.33
CA THR A 335 -8.30 -12.70 12.85
C THR A 335 -8.45 -12.81 11.32
N PRO A 336 -7.70 -13.71 10.67
CA PRO A 336 -7.84 -13.96 9.23
C PRO A 336 -9.27 -14.35 8.84
N GLU A 337 -9.93 -15.17 9.66
CA GLU A 337 -11.33 -15.54 9.44
C GLU A 337 -12.26 -14.35 9.56
N ALA A 338 -12.01 -13.45 10.52
CA ALA A 338 -12.79 -12.23 10.68
C ALA A 338 -12.65 -11.29 9.47
N ILE A 339 -11.45 -11.19 8.89
CA ILE A 339 -11.20 -10.43 7.64
C ILE A 339 -12.02 -11.02 6.49
N LEU A 340 -11.99 -12.34 6.28
CA LEU A 340 -12.73 -12.97 5.19
C LEU A 340 -14.26 -12.88 5.39
N GLN A 341 -14.74 -13.01 6.63
CA GLN A 341 -16.16 -12.78 6.94
C GLN A 341 -16.57 -11.33 6.69
N GLN A 342 -15.72 -10.37 7.08
CA GLN A 342 -15.97 -8.95 6.85
C GLN A 342 -15.97 -8.62 5.35
N LYS A 343 -15.12 -9.28 4.55
CA LYS A 343 -15.11 -9.13 3.09
C LYS A 343 -16.46 -9.48 2.47
N ALA A 344 -17.12 -10.55 2.93
CA ALA A 344 -18.45 -10.91 2.43
C ALA A 344 -19.52 -9.85 2.75
N VAL A 345 -19.43 -9.19 3.92
CA VAL A 345 -20.32 -8.07 4.28
C VAL A 345 -20.06 -6.87 3.37
N TYR A 346 -18.79 -6.53 3.14
CA TYR A 346 -18.39 -5.44 2.26
C TYR A 346 -18.86 -5.67 0.81
N ASP A 347 -18.63 -6.87 0.27
CA ASP A 347 -19.02 -7.21 -1.10
C ASP A 347 -20.53 -7.15 -1.30
N LYS A 348 -21.30 -7.56 -0.30
CA LYS A 348 -22.76 -7.43 -0.32
C LYS A 348 -23.19 -5.97 -0.36
N ALA A 349 -22.59 -5.12 0.48
CA ALA A 349 -22.90 -3.68 0.50
C ALA A 349 -22.56 -3.02 -0.85
N LYS A 350 -21.46 -3.43 -1.48
CA LYS A 350 -21.07 -2.94 -2.81
C LYS A 350 -22.05 -3.41 -3.90
N ALA A 351 -22.44 -4.69 -3.88
CA ALA A 351 -23.43 -5.22 -4.81
C ALA A 351 -24.81 -4.53 -4.67
N ASP A 352 -25.23 -4.23 -3.44
CA ASP A 352 -26.47 -3.51 -3.17
C ASP A 352 -26.39 -2.05 -3.70
N ALA A 353 -25.23 -1.39 -3.57
CA ALA A 353 -24.98 -0.06 -4.14
C ALA A 353 -25.00 -0.08 -5.68
N ASP A 354 -24.33 -1.04 -6.31
CA ASP A 354 -24.33 -1.22 -7.76
C ASP A 354 -25.74 -1.47 -8.30
N ALA A 355 -26.53 -2.30 -7.61
CA ALA A 355 -27.92 -2.55 -7.95
C ALA A 355 -28.82 -1.31 -7.79
N ALA A 356 -28.51 -0.43 -6.83
CA ALA A 356 -29.20 0.85 -6.68
C ALA A 356 -28.83 1.83 -7.81
N ASN A 357 -27.55 1.91 -8.18
CA ASN A 357 -27.07 2.75 -9.27
C ASN A 357 -27.70 2.35 -10.61
N ALA A 358 -27.76 1.05 -10.92
CA ALA A 358 -28.39 0.53 -12.13
C ALA A 358 -29.90 0.83 -12.23
N LYS A 359 -30.57 1.11 -11.11
CA LYS A 359 -31.97 1.58 -11.10
C LYS A 359 -32.10 3.08 -11.35
N ASN A 360 -31.08 3.87 -11.02
CA ASN A 360 -31.07 5.32 -11.21
C ASN A 360 -30.77 5.73 -12.66
N GLU A 361 -30.17 4.84 -13.46
CA GLU A 361 -29.91 5.02 -14.89
C GLU A 361 -31.10 4.69 -15.80
N LYS A 362 -32.17 4.10 -15.24
CA LYS A 362 -33.45 3.84 -15.92
C LYS A 362 -34.47 4.90 -15.58
#